data_AF-A0A7J4R0X3-F1
#
_entry.id   AF-A0A7J4R0X3-F1
#
_cell.length_a   1.000
_cell.length_b   1.000
_cell.length_c   1.000
_cell.angle_alpha   90.00
_cell.angle_beta   90.00
_cell.angle_gamma   90.00
#
_symmetry.space_group_name_H-M   'P 1'
#
loop_
_entity.id
_entity.type
_entity.pdbx_description
1 polymer ?
#
loop_
_entity_poly.entity_id
_entity_poly.type
_entity_poly.pdbx_seq_one_letter_code
_entity_poly.pdbx_strand_id
1 'polypeptide(L)'
;QSIAEVVSGRKKISVTEGVVHLEQLNEQLEQLDRQRDALIALHQQIRGRVSAAVDTDFEDYSQRTMVHALIETPRIKPDLGLMARELNLSQSDISAVMSRVRELVERQRSDRSGEVVAIDDNPGLRWWLG
;
A
#
# COMPACT_ATOMS: atom_id res chain seq x y z
N GLN A 1 -9.02 -20.53 -26.06
CA GLN A 1 -10.41 -20.12 -25.79
C GLN A 1 -10.62 -20.14 -24.30
N SER A 2 -11.28 -19.13 -23.75
CA SER A 2 -11.63 -19.08 -22.32
C SER A 2 -12.66 -20.16 -22.00
N ILE A 3 -12.63 -20.75 -20.79
CA ILE A 3 -13.68 -21.67 -20.30
C ILE A 3 -15.05 -20.99 -20.44
N ALA A 4 -15.11 -19.67 -20.21
CA ALA A 4 -16.31 -18.87 -20.42
C ALA A 4 -16.81 -18.91 -21.88
N GLU A 5 -15.94 -18.88 -22.88
CA GLU A 5 -16.33 -18.97 -24.30
C GLU A 5 -16.81 -20.37 -24.67
N VAL A 6 -16.20 -21.42 -24.10
CA VAL A 6 -16.55 -22.82 -24.35
C VAL A 6 -17.91 -23.17 -23.74
N VAL A 7 -18.18 -22.69 -22.53
CA VAL A 7 -19.43 -22.95 -21.79
C VAL A 7 -20.55 -22.02 -22.24
N SER A 8 -20.27 -20.75 -22.56
CA SER A 8 -21.29 -19.77 -22.97
C SER A 8 -21.97 -20.11 -24.30
N GLY A 9 -21.33 -20.89 -25.17
CA GLY A 9 -21.88 -21.25 -26.48
C GLY A 9 -22.81 -22.48 -26.47
N ARG A 10 -22.93 -23.22 -25.35
CA ARG A 10 -23.65 -24.51 -25.31
C ARG A 10 -24.68 -24.56 -24.19
N LYS A 11 -25.91 -24.94 -24.54
CA LYS A 11 -27.04 -25.06 -23.60
C LYS A 11 -26.89 -26.20 -22.60
N LYS A 12 -26.04 -27.21 -22.89
CA LYS A 12 -25.71 -28.35 -22.04
C LYS A 12 -24.24 -28.75 -22.27
N ILE A 13 -23.52 -29.07 -21.20
CA ILE A 13 -22.20 -29.71 -21.21
C ILE A 13 -22.31 -31.09 -20.55
N SER A 14 -21.44 -32.03 -20.93
CA SER A 14 -21.44 -33.35 -20.27
C SER A 14 -20.85 -33.26 -18.86
N VAL A 15 -21.15 -34.26 -18.00
CA VAL A 15 -20.58 -34.31 -16.64
C VAL A 15 -19.05 -34.36 -16.67
N THR A 16 -18.48 -35.18 -17.55
CA THR A 16 -17.01 -35.30 -17.72
C THR A 16 -16.39 -33.98 -18.17
N GLU A 17 -17.00 -33.29 -19.14
CA GLU A 17 -16.56 -31.96 -19.59
C GLU A 17 -16.66 -30.92 -18.47
N GLY A 18 -17.74 -30.97 -17.68
CA GLY A 18 -17.93 -30.10 -16.52
C GLY A 18 -16.85 -30.29 -15.44
N VAL A 19 -16.48 -31.54 -15.14
CA VAL A 19 -15.42 -31.84 -14.16
C VAL A 19 -14.07 -31.26 -14.61
N VAL A 20 -13.71 -31.43 -15.89
CA VAL A 20 -12.47 -30.87 -16.44
C VAL A 20 -12.45 -29.34 -16.37
N HIS A 21 -13.56 -28.68 -16.71
CA HIS A 21 -13.64 -27.21 -16.61
C HIS A 21 -13.54 -26.73 -15.15
N LEU A 22 -14.14 -27.45 -14.20
CA LEU A 22 -14.06 -27.11 -12.78
C LEU A 22 -12.63 -27.28 -12.23
N GLU A 23 -11.92 -28.34 -12.64
CA GLU A 23 -10.51 -28.54 -12.28
C GLU A 23 -9.63 -27.39 -12.79
N GLN A 24 -9.79 -27.02 -14.06
CA GLN A 24 -9.05 -25.89 -14.64
C GLN A 24 -9.36 -24.56 -13.95
N LEU A 25 -10.62 -24.31 -13.58
CA LEU A 25 -10.99 -23.11 -12.81
C LEU A 25 -10.36 -23.12 -11.41
N ASN A 26 -10.33 -24.27 -10.73
CA ASN A 26 -9.68 -24.39 -9.43
C ASN A 26 -8.18 -24.11 -9.52
N GLU A 27 -7.48 -24.65 -10.53
CA GLU A 27 -6.07 -24.35 -10.74
C GLU A 27 -5.81 -22.85 -10.96
N GLN A 28 -6.67 -22.18 -11.71
CA GLN A 28 -6.59 -20.73 -11.92
C GLN A 28 -6.84 -19.95 -10.63
N LEU A 29 -7.82 -20.36 -9.83
CA LEU A 29 -8.09 -19.74 -8.52
C LEU A 29 -6.89 -19.92 -7.58
N GLU A 30 -6.31 -21.12 -7.51
CA GLU A 30 -5.12 -21.36 -6.70
C GLU A 30 -3.92 -20.52 -7.16
N GLN A 31 -3.77 -20.28 -8.46
CA GLN A 31 -2.73 -19.40 -8.98
C GLN A 31 -2.97 -17.95 -8.55
N LEU A 32 -4.21 -17.47 -8.62
CA LEU A 32 -4.58 -16.13 -8.15
C LEU A 32 -4.36 -15.98 -6.65
N ASP A 33 -4.66 -17.00 -5.86
CA ASP A 33 -4.42 -17.00 -4.42
C ASP A 33 -2.93 -16.90 -4.11
N ARG A 34 -2.07 -17.67 -4.80
CA ARG A 34 -0.60 -17.55 -4.65
C ARG A 34 -0.11 -16.15 -5.02
N GLN A 35 -0.64 -15.56 -6.09
CA GLN A 35 -0.29 -14.19 -6.49
C GLN A 35 -0.75 -13.16 -5.44
N ARG A 36 -1.96 -13.33 -4.91
CA ARG A 36 -2.50 -12.50 -3.83
C ARG A 36 -1.62 -12.58 -2.58
N ASP A 37 -1.22 -13.78 -2.18
CA ASP A 37 -0.37 -13.98 -1.01
C ASP A 37 1.02 -13.36 -1.22
N ALA A 38 1.59 -13.46 -2.42
CA ALA A 38 2.84 -12.78 -2.77
C ALA A 38 2.70 -11.25 -2.68
N LEU A 39 1.58 -10.68 -3.14
CA LEU A 39 1.29 -9.25 -3.01
C LEU A 39 1.11 -8.84 -1.55
N ILE A 40 0.44 -9.65 -0.73
CA ILE A 40 0.31 -9.41 0.72
C ILE A 40 1.69 -9.44 1.38
N ALA A 41 2.53 -10.42 1.06
CA ALA A 41 3.88 -10.53 1.60
C ALA A 41 4.73 -9.31 1.22
N LEU A 42 4.70 -8.88 -0.04
CA LEU A 42 5.39 -7.68 -0.50
C LEU A 42 4.87 -6.43 0.21
N HIS A 43 3.55 -6.30 0.36
CA HIS A 43 2.95 -5.19 1.11
C HIS A 43 3.47 -5.15 2.56
N GLN A 44 3.52 -6.29 3.25
CA GLN A 44 4.07 -6.34 4.62
C GLN A 44 5.57 -6.05 4.66
N GLN A 45 6.33 -6.53 3.67
CA GLN A 45 7.77 -6.25 3.58
C GLN A 45 8.03 -4.76 3.40
N ILE A 46 7.28 -4.09 2.52
CA ILE A 46 7.37 -2.64 2.32
C ILE A 46 7.01 -1.92 3.62
N ARG A 47 5.89 -2.29 4.26
CA ARG A 47 5.48 -1.70 5.55
C ARG A 47 6.56 -1.84 6.61
N GLY A 48 7.17 -3.02 6.76
CA GLY A 48 8.25 -3.26 7.72
C GLY A 48 9.49 -2.40 7.43
N ARG A 49 9.86 -2.24 6.16
CA ARG A 49 10.97 -1.35 5.75
C ARG A 49 10.71 0.11 6.08
N VAL A 50 9.51 0.60 5.78
CA VAL A 50 9.12 1.98 6.10
C VAL A 50 9.08 2.18 7.61
N SER A 51 8.53 1.22 8.36
CA SER A 51 8.46 1.28 9.82
C SER A 51 9.87 1.38 10.46
N ALA A 52 10.81 0.54 10.00
CA ALA A 52 12.20 0.60 10.45
C ALA A 52 12.89 1.95 10.11
N ALA A 53 12.59 2.53 8.94
CA ALA A 53 13.10 3.84 8.57
C ALA A 53 12.55 4.94 9.47
N VAL A 54 11.25 4.92 9.76
CA VAL A 54 10.60 5.87 10.70
C VAL A 54 11.22 5.77 12.09
N ASP A 55 11.47 4.56 12.58
CA ASP A 55 12.08 4.37 13.89
C ASP A 55 13.52 4.89 13.97
N THR A 56 14.20 4.99 12.82
CA THR A 56 15.57 5.56 12.71
C THR A 56 15.54 7.08 12.54
N ASP A 57 14.58 7.60 11.75
CA ASP A 57 14.55 9.00 11.34
C ASP A 57 13.87 9.95 12.34
N PHE A 58 13.13 9.39 13.31
CA PHE A 58 12.35 10.11 14.31
C PHE A 58 12.68 9.62 15.72
N GLU A 59 13.28 10.50 16.54
CA GLU A 59 13.62 10.16 17.93
C GLU A 59 12.39 10.22 18.85
N ASP A 60 11.52 11.21 18.63
CA ASP A 60 10.34 11.44 19.47
C ASP A 60 9.26 10.36 19.25
N TYR A 61 8.76 9.82 20.36
CA TYR A 61 7.77 8.73 20.35
C TYR A 61 6.43 9.16 19.74
N SER A 62 5.99 10.38 20.05
CA SER A 62 4.71 10.91 19.59
C SER A 62 4.74 11.22 18.09
N GLN A 63 5.90 11.67 17.60
CA GLN A 63 6.18 11.84 16.17
C GLN A 63 6.17 10.51 15.42
N ARG A 64 6.89 9.49 15.93
CA ARG A 64 6.88 8.13 15.36
C ARG A 64 5.48 7.55 15.28
N THR A 65 4.72 7.66 16.38
CA THR A 65 3.36 7.13 16.46
C THR A 65 2.46 7.76 15.40
N MET A 66 2.57 9.08 15.21
CA MET A 66 1.82 9.77 14.17
C MET A 66 2.23 9.32 12.76
N VAL A 67 3.53 9.23 12.46
CA VAL A 67 3.99 8.79 11.13
C VAL A 67 3.58 7.33 10.83
N HIS A 68 3.67 6.42 11.82
CA HIS A 68 3.17 5.05 11.69
C HIS A 68 1.67 5.00 11.38
N ALA A 69 0.84 5.75 12.11
CA ALA A 69 -0.62 5.82 11.86
C ALA A 69 -0.96 6.30 10.44
N LEU A 70 -0.14 7.20 9.91
CA LEU A 70 -0.31 7.75 8.57
C LEU A 70 0.10 6.76 7.46
N ILE A 71 1.15 5.97 7.69
CA ILE A 71 1.57 4.90 6.76
C ILE A 71 0.58 3.75 6.74
N GLU A 72 -0.07 3.46 7.87
CA GLU A 72 -1.03 2.36 8.01
C GLU A 72 -2.38 2.62 7.33
N THR A 73 -2.67 3.88 6.99
CA THR A 73 -3.98 4.28 6.42
C THR A 73 -3.85 4.94 5.04
N PRO A 74 -3.31 4.26 4.00
CA PRO A 74 -3.06 4.91 2.70
C PRO A 74 -4.32 5.24 1.89
N ARG A 75 -5.49 4.67 2.24
CA ARG A 75 -6.73 4.81 1.45
C ARG A 75 -7.71 5.86 1.99
N ILE A 76 -7.53 6.34 3.22
CA ILE A 76 -8.41 7.33 3.86
C ILE A 76 -7.55 8.53 4.20
N LYS A 77 -7.95 9.73 3.77
CA LYS A 77 -7.28 10.97 4.17
C LYS A 77 -7.28 10.99 5.72
N PRO A 78 -6.12 10.95 6.37
CA PRO A 78 -6.06 10.90 7.82
C PRO A 78 -6.51 12.24 8.39
N ASP A 79 -7.36 12.19 9.41
CA ASP A 79 -7.75 13.36 10.17
C ASP A 79 -6.63 13.71 11.16
N LEU A 80 -5.72 14.57 10.72
CA LEU A 80 -4.59 15.03 11.53
C LEU A 80 -5.03 15.71 12.83
N GLY A 81 -6.21 16.33 12.85
CA GLY A 81 -6.76 16.98 14.04
C GLY A 81 -7.24 15.96 15.07
N LEU A 82 -7.87 14.87 14.61
CA LEU A 82 -8.25 13.75 15.46
C LEU A 82 -7.02 13.02 16.00
N MET A 83 -6.06 12.69 15.14
CA MET A 83 -4.82 12.01 15.53
C MET A 83 -4.03 12.82 16.57
N ALA A 84 -3.91 14.13 16.38
CA ALA A 84 -3.23 14.99 17.34
C ALA A 84 -3.90 14.99 18.71
N ARG A 85 -5.24 14.97 18.76
CA ARG A 85 -6.00 14.88 20.01
C ARG A 85 -5.81 13.54 20.70
N GLU A 86 -5.89 12.44 19.95
CA GLU A 86 -5.70 11.08 20.50
C GLU A 86 -4.28 10.85 21.02
N LEU A 87 -3.29 11.49 20.40
CA LEU A 87 -1.88 11.39 20.77
C LEU A 87 -1.41 12.49 21.73
N ASN A 88 -2.30 13.38 22.20
CA ASN A 88 -1.97 14.55 23.02
C ASN A 88 -0.85 15.43 22.44
N LEU A 89 -0.81 15.58 21.12
CA LEU A 89 0.19 16.36 20.39
C LEU A 89 -0.18 17.85 20.39
N SER A 90 0.82 18.70 20.58
CA SER A 90 0.68 20.14 20.36
C SER A 90 0.71 20.48 18.86
N GLN A 91 0.21 21.66 18.49
CA GLN A 91 0.31 22.15 17.11
C GLN A 91 1.77 22.26 16.63
N SER A 92 2.71 22.56 17.53
CA SER A 92 4.14 22.56 17.23
C SER A 92 4.67 21.17 16.92
N ASP A 93 4.20 20.13 17.61
CA ASP A 93 4.63 18.76 17.36
C ASP A 93 4.15 18.28 15.99
N ILE A 94 2.90 18.59 15.62
CA ILE A 94 2.37 18.29 14.28
C ILE A 94 3.18 18.98 13.20
N SER A 95 3.47 20.27 13.39
CA SER A 95 4.26 21.05 12.43
C SER A 95 5.68 20.49 12.29
N ALA A 96 6.31 20.06 13.40
CA ALA A 96 7.62 19.44 13.40
C ALA A 96 7.62 18.11 12.63
N VAL A 97 6.63 17.24 12.86
CA VAL A 97 6.46 15.99 12.10
C VAL A 97 6.31 16.26 10.62
N MET A 98 5.39 17.15 10.25
CA MET A 98 5.12 17.46 8.84
C MET A 98 6.34 18.06 8.13
N SER A 99 7.10 18.91 8.82
CA SER A 99 8.34 19.49 8.30
C SER A 99 9.41 18.40 8.10
N ARG A 100 9.59 17.52 9.09
CA ARG A 100 10.57 16.44 9.03
C ARG A 100 10.24 15.41 7.94
N VAL A 101 8.97 15.02 7.80
CA VAL A 101 8.51 14.14 6.71
C VAL A 101 8.81 14.77 5.35
N ARG A 102 8.52 16.07 5.18
CA ARG A 102 8.82 16.80 3.93
C ARG A 102 10.31 16.81 3.61
N GLU A 103 11.17 17.08 4.60
CA GLU A 103 12.62 17.04 4.43
C GLU A 103 13.12 15.66 3.99
N LEU A 104 12.59 14.58 4.56
CA LEU A 104 12.95 13.21 4.19
C LEU A 104 12.56 12.90 2.74
N VAL A 105 11.36 13.32 2.31
CA VAL A 105 10.89 13.16 0.93
C VAL A 105 11.80 13.92 -0.05
N GLU A 106 12.14 15.17 0.27
CA GLU A 106 13.02 15.99 -0.58
C GLU A 106 14.47 15.48 -0.62
N ARG A 107 15.03 15.01 0.52
CA ARG A 107 16.37 14.39 0.56
C ARG A 107 16.43 13.14 -0.30
N GLN A 108 15.43 12.26 -0.20
CA GLN A 108 15.36 11.07 -1.04
C GLN A 108 15.24 11.39 -2.55
N ARG A 109 14.71 12.55 -2.91
CA ARG A 109 14.66 13.05 -4.30
C ARG A 109 16.04 13.51 -4.79
N SER A 110 16.82 14.13 -3.92
CA SER A 110 18.19 14.56 -4.21
C SER A 110 19.15 13.38 -4.35
N ASP A 111 19.09 12.39 -3.46
CA ASP A 111 20.01 11.24 -3.48
C ASP A 111 19.75 10.27 -4.64
N ARG A 112 18.53 10.26 -5.21
CA ARG A 112 18.18 9.49 -6.41
C ARG A 112 18.48 10.21 -7.73
N SER A 113 18.95 11.46 -7.71
CA SER A 113 19.13 12.32 -8.90
C SER A 113 20.32 11.96 -9.83
N GLY A 114 20.76 10.70 -9.84
CA GLY A 114 21.48 10.12 -10.98
C GLY A 114 20.54 9.57 -12.06
N GLU A 115 19.27 9.31 -11.74
CA GLU A 115 18.26 8.84 -12.68
C GLU A 115 16.92 9.48 -12.32
N VAL A 116 16.39 10.33 -13.21
CA VAL A 116 15.13 11.05 -13.02
C VAL A 116 13.98 10.06 -13.10
N VAL A 117 13.73 9.33 -12.01
CA VAL A 117 12.42 8.74 -11.76
C VAL A 117 11.56 9.91 -11.29
N ALA A 118 10.83 10.52 -12.23
CA ALA A 118 9.67 11.31 -11.91
C ALA A 118 8.88 10.48 -10.89
N ILE A 119 8.69 11.01 -9.68
CA ILE A 119 7.72 10.43 -8.75
C ILE A 119 6.42 10.49 -9.54
N ASP A 120 5.98 9.34 -10.02
CA ASP A 120 4.68 9.19 -10.68
C ASP A 120 3.65 9.57 -9.63
N ASP A 121 3.33 10.86 -9.66
CA ASP A 121 2.14 11.53 -9.19
C ASP A 121 1.31 10.81 -8.12
N ASN A 122 1.95 10.38 -7.02
CA ASN A 122 1.30 9.49 -6.06
C ASN A 122 0.14 10.25 -5.39
N PRO A 123 -1.12 9.93 -5.70
CA PRO A 123 -2.27 10.70 -5.22
C PRO A 123 -2.40 10.63 -3.69
N GLY A 124 -1.85 9.58 -3.07
CA GLY A 124 -1.80 9.39 -1.62
C GLY A 124 -0.77 10.27 -0.91
N LEU A 125 0.19 10.88 -1.64
CA LEU A 125 1.15 11.84 -1.09
C LEU A 125 0.79 13.29 -1.38
N ARG A 126 -0.07 13.55 -2.38
CA ARG A 126 -0.47 14.92 -2.78
C ARG A 126 -1.05 15.74 -1.63
N TRP A 127 -1.90 15.15 -0.79
CA TRP A 127 -2.52 15.88 0.32
C TRP A 127 -1.53 16.33 1.42
N TRP A 128 -0.33 15.74 1.48
CA TRP A 128 0.73 16.14 2.41
C TRP A 128 1.53 17.35 1.93
N LEU A 129 1.61 17.51 0.60
CA LEU A 129 2.49 18.50 -0.03
C LEU A 129 1.84 19.87 -0.16
N GLY A 130 0.50 19.94 -0.18
CA GLY A 130 -0.30 21.15 -0.35
C GLY A 130 -1.28 21.00 -1.50
#